data_AF-A0A8T2XI45-F1
#
_entry.id   AF-A0A8T2XI45-F1
#
_cell.length_a   1.000
_cell.length_b   1.000
_cell.length_c   1.000
_cell.angle_alpha   90.00
_cell.angle_beta   90.00
_cell.angle_gamma   90.00
#
_symmetry.space_group_name_H-M   'P 1'
#
loop_
_entity.id
_entity.type
_entity.pdbx_description
1 polymer ?
#
loop_
_entity_poly.entity_id
_entity_poly.type
_entity_poly.pdbx_seq_one_letter_code
_entity_poly.pdbx_strand_id
1 'polypeptide(L)'
;MEEVAMKVVFDLHPNYRNFHQKIDVCITNLPVYDQIRNIGQIHLNTMICVGGVVTRQSGVFPQLQEVKYDCNKCGAILGSFFQNSYSEVKKLTLQESPGIAPAGRLPRYKEVILLNDLIDCARPGEEIEGIKTALALAMFRGQEKNVEGKHRLRGDINVLLLGEPGITKSQFLKYVERTGQRAMYTTGKGVYVVSLTTAVHKDPVT
;
A
#
# COMPACT_ATOMS: atom_id res chain seq x y z
N MET A 1 16.39 8.12 13.83
CA MET A 1 15.10 8.64 13.34
C MET A 1 13.97 8.22 14.27
N GLU A 2 13.84 6.93 14.59
CA GLU A 2 12.84 6.41 15.54
C GLU A 2 12.93 7.08 16.92
N GLU A 3 14.12 7.24 17.49
CA GLU A 3 14.31 7.94 18.78
C GLU A 3 13.79 9.38 18.77
N VAL A 4 13.99 10.10 17.66
CA VAL A 4 13.53 11.48 17.50
C VAL A 4 12.02 11.51 17.36
N ALA A 5 11.44 10.60 16.57
CA ALA A 5 9.99 10.47 16.44
C ALA A 5 9.33 10.15 17.79
N MET A 6 9.90 9.20 18.54
CA MET A 6 9.45 8.87 19.89
C MET A 6 9.51 10.08 20.82
N LYS A 7 10.63 10.81 20.83
CA LYS A 7 10.78 12.01 21.65
C LYS A 7 9.73 13.06 21.32
N VAL A 8 9.57 13.40 20.04
CA VAL A 8 8.59 14.39 19.58
C VAL A 8 7.15 13.98 19.93
N VAL A 9 6.80 12.70 19.72
CA VAL A 9 5.45 12.21 20.00
C VAL A 9 5.17 12.18 21.50
N PHE A 10 6.13 11.77 22.33
CA PHE A 10 5.96 11.74 23.79
C PHE A 10 5.95 13.15 24.41
N ASP A 11 6.68 14.11 23.82
CA ASP A 11 6.64 15.50 24.24
C ASP A 11 5.28 16.14 23.91
N LEU A 12 4.69 15.84 22.74
CA LEU A 12 3.37 16.34 22.33
C LEU A 12 2.21 15.63 23.04
N HIS A 13 2.36 14.33 23.31
CA HIS A 13 1.33 13.47 23.91
C HIS A 13 1.94 12.60 25.02
N PRO A 14 2.01 13.12 26.27
CA PRO A 14 2.65 12.42 27.39
C PRO A 14 2.03 11.05 27.71
N ASN A 15 0.72 10.92 27.50
CA ASN A 15 -0.03 9.67 27.76
C ASN A 15 0.19 8.60 26.69
N TYR A 16 0.80 8.92 25.55
CA TYR A 16 0.98 7.98 24.43
C TYR A 16 1.89 6.79 24.79
N ARG A 17 2.80 6.99 25.75
CA ARG A 17 3.70 5.98 26.32
C ARG A 17 2.98 4.75 26.90
N ASN A 18 1.73 4.92 27.33
CA ASN A 18 0.93 3.84 27.91
C ASN A 18 0.36 2.88 26.85
N PHE A 19 0.27 3.34 25.60
CA PHE A 19 -0.32 2.57 24.52
C PHE A 19 0.76 1.93 23.65
N HIS A 20 1.76 2.69 23.22
CA HIS A 20 2.82 2.21 22.34
C HIS A 20 4.19 2.62 22.90
N GLN A 21 5.02 1.63 23.20
CA GLN A 21 6.38 1.83 23.73
C GLN A 21 7.41 2.04 22.61
N LYS A 22 7.09 1.65 21.38
CA LYS A 22 7.92 1.78 20.19
C LYS A 22 7.13 2.44 19.06
N ILE A 23 7.78 3.30 18.28
CA ILE A 23 7.22 3.92 17.08
C ILE A 23 8.16 3.67 15.91
N ASP A 24 7.66 2.96 14.91
CA ASP A 24 8.36 2.71 13.66
C ASP A 24 8.08 3.85 12.65
N VAL A 25 9.11 4.32 11.95
CA VAL A 25 8.98 5.42 10.98
C VAL A 25 8.91 4.85 9.57
N CYS A 26 7.76 4.98 8.93
CA CYS A 26 7.57 4.58 7.53
C CYS A 26 8.03 5.69 6.56
N ILE A 27 9.01 5.38 5.72
CA ILE A 27 9.48 6.29 4.67
C ILE A 27 8.64 6.07 3.42
N THR A 28 8.10 7.15 2.87
CA THR A 28 7.27 7.15 1.64
C THR A 28 7.87 8.08 0.59
N ASN A 29 7.45 7.93 -0.67
CA ASN A 29 7.87 8.78 -1.80
C ASN A 29 9.39 8.82 -2.05
N LEU A 30 10.03 7.65 -2.04
CA LEU A 30 11.41 7.53 -2.51
C LEU A 30 11.48 7.92 -4.00
N PRO A 31 12.44 8.77 -4.42
CA PRO A 31 12.50 9.33 -5.77
C PRO A 31 12.95 8.32 -6.83
N VAL A 32 13.51 7.18 -6.43
CA VAL A 32 14.01 6.12 -7.30
C VAL A 32 13.13 4.89 -7.14
N TYR A 33 12.63 4.38 -8.26
CA TYR A 33 11.81 3.17 -8.34
C TYR A 33 12.54 2.10 -9.14
N ASP A 34 12.73 0.93 -8.52
CA ASP A 34 13.43 -0.20 -9.09
C ASP A 34 12.46 -1.33 -9.43
N GLN A 35 12.59 -1.88 -10.63
CA GLN A 35 11.85 -3.08 -11.02
C GLN A 35 12.42 -4.30 -10.30
N ILE A 36 11.56 -5.24 -9.90
CA ILE A 36 11.94 -6.53 -9.26
C ILE A 36 13.04 -7.26 -10.06
N ARG A 37 13.02 -7.15 -11.40
CA ARG A 37 14.02 -7.73 -12.30
C ARG A 37 15.44 -7.20 -12.10
N ASN A 38 15.54 -5.90 -11.84
CA ASN A 38 16.78 -5.14 -11.87
C ASN A 38 17.50 -5.15 -10.52
N ILE A 39 16.86 -5.72 -9.48
CA ILE A 39 17.45 -5.89 -8.15
C ILE A 39 18.63 -6.86 -8.23
N GLY A 40 19.82 -6.28 -8.32
CA GLY A 40 21.12 -6.97 -8.23
C GLY A 40 21.91 -6.63 -6.97
N GLN A 41 23.18 -7.05 -6.93
CA GLN A 41 24.09 -6.89 -5.79
C GLN A 41 24.28 -5.43 -5.33
N ILE A 42 24.10 -4.46 -6.23
CA ILE A 42 24.27 -3.04 -5.93
C ILE A 42 23.24 -2.52 -4.92
N HIS A 43 22.12 -3.23 -4.76
CA HIS A 43 21.02 -2.86 -3.86
C HIS A 43 21.14 -3.52 -2.48
N LEU A 44 22.23 -4.25 -2.21
CA LEU A 44 22.44 -4.88 -0.91
C LEU A 44 22.64 -3.80 0.16
N ASN A 45 21.90 -3.93 1.27
CA ASN A 45 21.93 -3.01 2.41
C ASN A 45 21.55 -1.55 2.09
N THR A 46 20.88 -1.30 0.97
CA THR A 46 20.34 0.02 0.62
C THR A 46 18.81 0.02 0.66
N MET A 47 18.21 1.18 0.91
CA MET A 47 16.76 1.34 0.75
C MET A 47 16.39 1.31 -0.73
N ILE A 48 15.39 0.51 -1.08
CA ILE A 48 14.85 0.40 -2.44
C ILE A 48 13.34 0.61 -2.42
N CYS A 49 12.80 1.20 -3.49
CA CYS A 49 11.36 1.27 -3.71
C CYS A 49 11.01 0.35 -4.88
N VAL A 50 10.16 -0.64 -4.62
CA VAL A 50 9.82 -1.68 -5.58
C VAL A 50 8.32 -1.95 -5.50
N GLY A 51 7.67 -2.05 -6.65
CA GLY A 51 6.26 -2.41 -6.75
C GLY A 51 6.07 -3.74 -7.49
N GLY A 52 4.85 -4.26 -7.39
CA GLY A 52 4.48 -5.54 -7.98
C GLY A 52 3.18 -6.08 -7.42
N VAL A 53 2.81 -7.27 -7.88
CA VAL A 53 1.58 -7.97 -7.48
C VAL A 53 1.90 -8.98 -6.38
N VAL A 54 1.10 -8.96 -5.33
CA VAL A 54 1.18 -9.95 -4.25
C VAL A 54 0.60 -11.26 -4.75
N THR A 55 1.39 -12.33 -4.75
CA THR A 55 0.91 -13.65 -5.24
C THR A 55 0.67 -14.65 -4.12
N ARG A 56 1.50 -14.61 -3.08
CA ARG A 56 1.39 -15.53 -1.93
C ARG A 56 1.65 -14.79 -0.63
N GLN A 57 0.94 -15.23 0.40
CA GLN A 57 1.15 -14.80 1.77
C GLN A 57 1.24 -16.01 2.69
N SER A 58 2.12 -15.91 3.66
CA SER A 58 2.20 -16.86 4.77
C SER A 58 1.33 -16.40 5.94
N GLY A 59 1.10 -17.29 6.90
CA GLY A 59 0.53 -16.92 8.19
C GLY A 59 1.47 -15.99 8.97
N VAL A 60 0.94 -15.40 10.03
CA VAL A 60 1.75 -14.61 10.96
C VAL A 60 2.53 -15.56 11.86
N PHE A 61 3.85 -15.41 11.91
CA PHE A 61 4.71 -16.20 12.78
C PHE A 61 5.28 -15.30 13.89
N PRO A 62 5.08 -15.66 15.17
CA PRO A 62 5.75 -14.97 16.27
C PRO A 62 7.25 -15.31 16.28
N GLN A 63 8.11 -14.32 16.55
CA GLN A 63 9.54 -14.55 16.75
C GLN A 63 9.86 -15.00 18.19
N LEU A 64 10.90 -15.81 18.33
CA LEU A 64 11.44 -16.23 19.63
C LEU A 64 12.05 -15.01 20.35
N GLN A 65 11.70 -14.82 21.63
CA GLN A 65 12.11 -13.67 22.43
C GLN A 65 13.28 -13.98 23.37
N GLU A 66 13.29 -15.17 23.94
CA GLU A 66 14.33 -15.62 24.84
C GLU A 66 14.69 -17.05 24.44
N VAL A 67 15.98 -17.27 24.23
CA VAL A 67 16.51 -18.59 23.91
C VAL A 67 17.47 -19.00 25.01
N LYS A 68 17.22 -20.17 25.59
CA LYS A 68 18.13 -20.87 26.49
C LYS A 68 18.56 -22.15 25.81
N TYR A 69 19.84 -22.46 25.86
CA TYR A 69 20.37 -23.68 25.27
C TYR A 69 20.81 -24.64 26.36
N ASP A 70 20.31 -25.87 26.32
CA ASP A 70 20.75 -26.92 27.22
C ASP A 70 21.90 -27.70 26.58
N CYS A 71 23.05 -27.72 27.25
CA CYS A 71 24.20 -28.47 26.74
C CYS A 71 24.07 -29.97 27.04
N ASN A 72 23.87 -30.78 26.01
CA ASN A 72 23.73 -32.25 26.14
C ASN A 72 24.98 -32.97 26.70
N LYS A 73 26.16 -32.34 26.74
CA LYS A 73 27.39 -32.97 27.26
C LYS A 73 27.65 -32.71 28.73
N CYS A 74 27.37 -31.50 29.22
CA CYS A 74 27.71 -31.09 30.59
C CYS A 74 26.49 -30.67 31.42
N GLY A 75 25.28 -30.64 30.86
CA GLY A 75 24.06 -30.24 31.56
C GLY A 75 23.99 -28.75 31.91
N ALA A 76 24.95 -27.94 31.47
CA ALA A 76 24.94 -26.50 31.69
C ALA A 76 23.89 -25.82 30.80
N ILE A 77 23.09 -24.94 31.39
CA ILE A 77 22.19 -24.04 30.67
C ILE A 77 23.01 -22.85 30.19
N LEU A 78 23.14 -22.70 28.88
CA LEU A 78 23.81 -21.59 28.23
C LEU A 78 22.81 -20.46 28.00
N GLY A 79 23.00 -19.39 28.79
CA GLY A 79 22.42 -18.07 28.59
C GLY A 79 20.95 -17.89 28.99
N SER A 80 20.55 -16.62 28.98
CA SER A 80 19.26 -16.14 28.49
C SER A 80 19.59 -15.17 27.35
N PHE A 81 19.60 -15.69 26.12
CA PHE A 81 19.84 -14.87 24.94
C PHE A 81 18.53 -14.18 24.59
N PHE A 82 18.42 -12.90 24.93
CA PHE A 82 17.26 -12.08 24.60
C PHE A 82 17.37 -11.60 23.16
N GLN A 83 16.38 -11.97 22.36
CA GLN A 83 16.16 -11.41 21.04
C GLN A 83 15.02 -10.40 21.19
N ASN A 84 15.36 -9.11 21.09
CA ASN A 84 14.51 -7.96 21.44
C ASN A 84 13.26 -7.75 20.55
N SER A 85 12.81 -8.79 19.84
CA SER A 85 11.81 -8.65 18.80
C SER A 85 10.49 -9.31 19.23
N TYR A 86 9.60 -8.53 19.85
CA TYR A 86 8.14 -8.80 19.83
C TYR A 86 7.56 -8.60 18.42
N SER A 87 8.33 -8.87 17.37
CA SER A 87 7.88 -8.62 16.00
C SER A 87 7.26 -9.89 15.47
N GLU A 88 5.94 -9.82 15.32
CA GLU A 88 5.23 -10.70 14.41
C GLU A 88 5.82 -10.53 13.00
N VAL A 89 6.00 -11.64 12.30
CA VAL A 89 6.60 -11.65 10.97
C VAL A 89 5.64 -12.31 10.00
N LYS A 90 5.44 -11.67 8.85
CA LYS A 90 4.68 -12.24 7.75
C LYS A 90 5.49 -12.17 6.47
N LYS A 91 5.66 -13.33 5.84
CA LYS A 91 6.35 -13.42 4.55
C LYS A 91 5.34 -13.29 3.42
N LEU A 92 5.70 -12.49 2.43
CA LEU A 92 4.92 -12.18 1.24
C LEU A 92 5.76 -12.44 -0.01
N THR A 93 5.16 -13.00 -1.05
CA THR A 93 5.79 -13.14 -2.36
C THR A 93 5.28 -12.03 -3.27
N LEU A 94 6.18 -11.14 -3.69
CA LEU A 94 5.91 -10.05 -4.61
C LEU A 94 6.40 -10.45 -6.00
N GLN A 95 5.51 -10.45 -6.98
CA GLN A 95 5.80 -10.76 -8.37
C GLN A 95 5.77 -9.49 -9.23
N GLU A 96 6.57 -9.46 -10.30
CA GLU A 96 6.48 -8.41 -11.32
C GLU A 96 5.05 -8.25 -11.83
N SER A 97 4.61 -7.00 -11.94
CA SER A 97 3.34 -6.68 -12.59
C SER A 97 3.36 -7.17 -14.04
N PRO A 98 2.30 -7.83 -14.52
CA PRO A 98 2.28 -8.45 -15.84
C PRO A 98 2.51 -7.44 -16.98
N GLY A 99 2.14 -6.16 -16.78
CA GLY A 99 2.36 -5.11 -17.78
C GLY A 99 3.76 -4.49 -17.80
N ILE A 100 4.61 -4.80 -16.83
CA ILE A 100 6.02 -4.38 -16.79
C ILE A 100 6.93 -5.55 -17.22
N ALA A 101 6.45 -6.79 -17.09
CA ALA A 101 7.18 -7.98 -17.50
C ALA A 101 7.32 -8.04 -19.04
N PRO A 102 8.54 -8.17 -19.59
CA PRO A 102 8.74 -8.25 -21.03
C PRO A 102 8.14 -9.55 -21.60
N ALA A 103 7.46 -9.40 -22.73
CA ALA A 103 6.79 -10.49 -23.43
C ALA A 103 7.71 -11.69 -23.68
N GLY A 104 7.19 -12.90 -23.45
CA GLY A 104 7.92 -14.15 -23.68
C GLY A 104 8.96 -14.51 -22.61
N ARG A 105 9.12 -13.71 -21.55
CA ARG A 105 9.94 -14.06 -20.39
C ARG A 105 9.08 -14.34 -19.16
N LEU A 106 9.49 -15.31 -18.36
CA LEU A 106 8.83 -15.61 -17.10
C LEU A 106 8.94 -14.40 -16.14
N PRO A 107 7.84 -14.00 -15.48
CA PRO A 107 7.86 -12.93 -14.49
C PRO A 107 8.68 -13.39 -13.27
N ARG A 108 9.54 -12.49 -12.76
CA ARG A 108 10.32 -12.76 -11.55
C ARG A 108 9.53 -12.41 -10.30
N TYR A 109 9.89 -13.06 -9.20
CA TYR A 109 9.34 -12.79 -7.89
C TYR A 109 10.47 -12.65 -6.85
N LYS A 110 10.16 -11.97 -5.75
CA LYS A 110 11.01 -11.84 -4.57
C LYS A 110 10.17 -12.05 -3.31
N GLU A 111 10.80 -12.62 -2.30
CA GLU A 111 10.20 -12.72 -0.97
C GLU A 111 10.46 -11.42 -0.20
N VAL A 112 9.39 -10.87 0.36
CA VAL A 112 9.38 -9.66 1.19
C VAL A 112 8.91 -10.06 2.58
N ILE A 113 9.58 -9.51 3.59
CA ILE A 113 9.22 -9.75 4.98
C ILE A 113 8.54 -8.49 5.50
N LEU A 114 7.30 -8.64 5.97
CA LEU A 114 6.53 -7.61 6.65
C LEU A 114 6.66 -7.81 8.16
N LEU A 115 6.76 -6.71 8.87
CA LEU A 115 6.95 -6.65 10.32
C LEU A 115 5.84 -5.80 10.95
N ASN A 116 5.44 -6.15 12.17
CA ASN A 116 4.55 -5.34 13.02
C ASN A 116 3.29 -4.87 12.29
N ASP A 117 3.02 -3.56 12.33
CA ASP A 117 1.82 -2.92 11.80
C ASP A 117 1.63 -3.09 10.28
N LEU A 118 2.67 -3.53 9.55
CA LEU A 118 2.61 -3.72 8.09
C LEU A 118 2.07 -5.10 7.66
N ILE A 119 1.87 -6.03 8.61
CA ILE A 119 1.48 -7.42 8.36
C ILE A 119 0.14 -7.54 7.59
N ASP A 120 -0.81 -6.64 7.84
CA ASP A 120 -2.15 -6.70 7.24
C ASP A 120 -2.40 -5.68 6.12
N CYS A 121 -1.35 -4.96 5.70
CA CYS A 121 -1.47 -3.94 4.66
C CYS A 121 -1.64 -4.49 3.23
N ALA A 122 -1.32 -5.76 3.00
CA ALA A 122 -1.32 -6.37 1.67
C ALA A 122 -2.24 -7.59 1.63
N ARG A 123 -2.91 -7.83 0.49
CA ARG A 123 -3.70 -9.06 0.22
C ARG A 123 -3.26 -9.73 -1.08
N PRO A 124 -3.44 -11.06 -1.23
CA PRO A 124 -3.13 -11.74 -2.49
C PRO A 124 -3.95 -11.18 -3.65
N GLY A 125 -3.30 -10.96 -4.79
CA GLY A 125 -3.87 -10.37 -6.01
C GLY A 125 -3.82 -8.84 -6.05
N GLU A 126 -3.40 -8.18 -4.97
CA GLU A 126 -3.25 -6.73 -4.96
C GLU A 126 -1.92 -6.29 -5.59
N GLU A 127 -2.00 -5.25 -6.41
CA GLU A 127 -0.83 -4.52 -6.91
C GLU A 127 -0.43 -3.45 -5.90
N ILE A 128 0.83 -3.49 -5.47
CA ILE A 128 1.45 -2.54 -4.57
C ILE A 128 2.19 -1.52 -5.43
N GLU A 129 1.46 -0.51 -5.92
CA GLU A 129 2.02 0.67 -6.61
C GLU A 129 1.03 1.86 -6.52
N GLY A 130 1.51 3.10 -6.75
CA GLY A 130 0.87 4.39 -6.44
C GLY A 130 -0.57 4.65 -6.94
N ILE A 131 -1.18 3.71 -7.65
CA ILE A 131 -2.60 3.67 -8.01
C ILE A 131 -3.48 3.81 -6.77
N LYS A 132 -3.22 3.07 -5.69
CA LYS A 132 -4.00 3.18 -4.44
C LYS A 132 -3.92 4.58 -3.83
N THR A 133 -2.73 5.19 -3.84
CA THR A 133 -2.52 6.56 -3.36
C THR A 133 -3.26 7.57 -4.23
N ALA A 134 -3.18 7.45 -5.56
CA ALA A 134 -3.89 8.32 -6.50
C ALA A 134 -5.41 8.22 -6.35
N LEU A 135 -5.95 7.00 -6.20
CA LEU A 135 -7.37 6.75 -5.95
C LEU A 135 -7.80 7.28 -4.58
N ALA A 136 -7.00 7.08 -3.52
CA ALA A 136 -7.28 7.62 -2.21
C ALA A 136 -7.32 9.16 -2.22
N LEU A 137 -6.32 9.82 -2.82
CA LEU A 137 -6.29 11.27 -2.96
C LEU A 137 -7.49 11.81 -3.75
N ALA A 138 -7.90 11.10 -4.82
CA ALA A 138 -9.10 11.47 -5.58
C ALA A 138 -10.40 11.30 -4.79
N MET A 139 -10.47 10.31 -3.88
CA MET A 139 -11.63 10.09 -3.01
C MET A 139 -11.75 11.16 -1.91
N PHE A 140 -10.63 11.60 -1.32
CA PHE A 140 -10.64 12.65 -0.29
C PHE A 140 -10.84 14.06 -0.84
N ARG A 141 -10.57 14.27 -2.14
CA ARG A 141 -10.67 15.55 -2.86
C ARG A 141 -9.76 16.64 -2.27
N GLY A 142 -9.56 17.72 -3.03
CA GLY A 142 -8.86 18.93 -2.61
C GLY A 142 -9.84 20.07 -2.29
N GLN A 143 -9.34 21.11 -1.63
CA GLN A 143 -10.13 22.30 -1.33
C GLN A 143 -10.25 23.20 -2.56
N GLU A 144 -11.48 23.55 -2.95
CA GLU A 144 -11.74 24.56 -3.97
C GLU A 144 -11.26 25.94 -3.48
N LYS A 145 -10.50 26.66 -4.31
CA LYS A 145 -10.00 28.00 -3.96
C LYS A 145 -10.60 29.03 -4.91
N ASN A 146 -11.17 30.09 -4.35
CA ASN A 146 -11.64 31.23 -5.13
C ASN A 146 -10.61 32.35 -5.01
N VAL A 147 -9.94 32.68 -6.11
CA VAL A 147 -8.95 33.75 -6.15
C VAL A 147 -9.71 35.07 -6.37
N GLU A 148 -9.83 35.84 -5.30
CA GLU A 148 -10.36 37.22 -5.31
C GLU A 148 -11.69 37.38 -6.08
N GLY A 149 -12.54 36.35 -6.08
CA GLY A 149 -13.86 36.36 -6.71
C GLY A 149 -13.87 36.34 -8.24
N LYS A 150 -12.72 36.31 -8.93
CA LYS A 150 -12.63 36.31 -10.40
C LYS A 150 -12.58 34.91 -11.00
N HIS A 151 -11.90 33.97 -10.33
CA HIS A 151 -11.71 32.61 -10.82
C HIS A 151 -11.81 31.57 -9.71
N ARG A 152 -12.62 30.54 -9.95
CA ARG A 152 -12.76 29.36 -9.09
C ARG A 152 -11.80 28.27 -9.56
N LEU A 153 -10.85 27.89 -8.71
CA LEU A 153 -9.93 26.79 -8.92
C LEU A 153 -10.54 25.50 -8.39
N ARG A 154 -10.74 24.54 -9.29
CA ARG A 154 -11.33 23.23 -9.00
C ARG A 154 -10.51 22.47 -7.95
N GLY A 155 -11.16 22.01 -6.88
CA GLY A 155 -10.57 21.15 -5.85
C GLY A 155 -10.59 19.64 -6.16
N ASP A 156 -11.41 19.22 -7.13
CA ASP A 156 -11.56 17.81 -7.49
C ASP A 156 -10.43 17.30 -8.39
N ILE A 157 -9.91 16.11 -8.06
CA ILE A 157 -8.85 15.44 -8.81
C ILE A 157 -9.49 14.42 -9.78
N ASN A 158 -9.21 14.58 -11.07
CA ASN A 158 -9.54 13.56 -12.07
C ASN A 158 -8.39 12.57 -12.22
N VAL A 159 -8.68 11.28 -12.12
CA VAL A 159 -7.70 10.20 -12.29
C VAL A 159 -8.07 9.36 -13.51
N LEU A 160 -7.09 9.11 -14.39
CA LEU A 160 -7.22 8.24 -15.55
C LEU A 160 -6.33 6.99 -15.35
N LEU A 161 -6.94 5.80 -15.37
CA LEU A 161 -6.23 4.53 -15.20
C LEU A 161 -5.86 3.91 -16.57
N LEU A 162 -4.63 4.14 -17.03
CA LEU A 162 -4.07 3.56 -18.27
C LEU A 162 -3.21 2.32 -17.98
N GLY A 163 -2.96 1.48 -19.00
CA GLY A 163 -2.25 0.20 -18.84
C GLY A 163 -2.88 -0.98 -19.60
N GLU A 164 -2.27 -2.16 -19.50
CA GLU A 164 -2.62 -3.35 -20.28
C GLU A 164 -3.96 -4.00 -19.87
N PRO A 165 -4.63 -4.73 -20.78
CA PRO A 165 -5.81 -5.53 -20.42
C PRO A 165 -5.42 -6.65 -19.46
N GLY A 166 -6.11 -6.75 -18.31
CA GLY A 166 -5.87 -7.81 -17.31
C GLY A 166 -5.26 -7.34 -15.99
N ILE A 167 -4.80 -6.09 -15.89
CA ILE A 167 -4.20 -5.54 -14.66
C ILE A 167 -5.23 -5.06 -13.62
N THR A 168 -6.42 -5.69 -13.57
CA THR A 168 -7.38 -5.49 -12.48
C THR A 168 -7.93 -4.05 -12.30
N LYS A 169 -7.69 -3.12 -13.25
CA LYS A 169 -8.21 -1.72 -13.22
C LYS A 169 -9.70 -1.62 -12.94
N SER A 170 -10.49 -2.49 -13.57
CA SER A 170 -11.94 -2.51 -13.41
C SER A 170 -12.36 -2.92 -12.00
N GLN A 171 -11.56 -3.71 -11.28
CA GLN A 171 -11.85 -4.06 -9.89
C GLN A 171 -11.51 -2.91 -8.94
N PHE A 172 -10.46 -2.12 -9.21
CA PHE A 172 -10.19 -0.89 -8.46
C PHE A 172 -11.35 0.11 -8.58
N LEU A 173 -11.91 0.30 -9.78
CA LEU A 173 -13.07 1.17 -9.99
C LEU A 173 -14.33 0.65 -9.26
N LYS A 174 -14.58 -0.67 -9.27
CA LYS A 174 -15.69 -1.28 -8.49
C LYS A 174 -15.50 -1.15 -6.99
N TYR A 175 -14.27 -1.15 -6.50
CA TYR A 175 -13.98 -0.93 -5.09
C TYR A 175 -14.29 0.52 -4.67
N VAL A 176 -13.92 1.50 -5.49
CA VAL A 176 -14.26 2.92 -5.27
C VAL A 176 -15.77 3.15 -5.33
N GLU A 177 -16.47 2.50 -6.26
CA GLU A 177 -17.93 2.55 -6.33
C GLU A 177 -18.59 2.15 -4.99
N ARG A 178 -18.12 1.07 -4.38
CA ARG A 178 -18.66 0.56 -3.10
C ARG A 178 -18.28 1.43 -1.90
N THR A 179 -17.12 2.07 -1.95
CA THR A 179 -16.53 2.77 -0.80
C THR A 179 -16.85 4.26 -0.81
N GLY A 180 -17.05 4.86 -1.98
CA GLY A 180 -17.33 6.28 -2.12
C GLY A 180 -18.75 6.64 -1.68
N GLN A 181 -18.91 7.72 -0.91
CA GLN A 181 -20.21 8.20 -0.45
C GLN A 181 -21.18 8.56 -1.59
N ARG A 182 -20.64 8.98 -2.74
CA ARG A 182 -21.39 9.32 -3.97
C ARG A 182 -20.57 8.93 -5.20
N ALA A 183 -20.65 7.66 -5.58
CA ALA A 183 -19.98 7.13 -6.75
C ALA A 183 -21.00 6.48 -7.70
N MET A 184 -20.83 6.70 -9.01
CA MET A 184 -21.59 6.04 -10.06
C MET A 184 -20.60 5.33 -10.98
N TYR A 185 -20.80 4.03 -11.19
CA TYR A 185 -19.98 3.24 -12.10
C TYR A 185 -20.68 3.06 -13.44
N THR A 186 -19.98 3.35 -14.53
CA THR A 186 -20.51 3.24 -15.88
C THR A 186 -19.49 2.64 -16.84
N THR A 187 -19.93 1.83 -17.81
CA THR A 187 -19.04 1.16 -18.78
C THR A 187 -19.20 1.74 -20.18
N GLY A 188 -18.09 2.01 -20.88
CA GLY A 188 -18.07 2.83 -22.10
C GLY A 188 -18.91 2.34 -23.29
N LYS A 189 -19.34 1.07 -23.33
CA LYS A 189 -20.23 0.58 -24.41
C LYS A 189 -21.71 0.94 -24.21
N GLY A 190 -22.12 1.31 -23.00
CA GLY A 190 -23.52 1.63 -22.67
C GLY A 190 -23.75 3.08 -22.27
N VAL A 191 -22.77 3.96 -22.47
CA VAL A 191 -22.77 5.34 -21.98
C VAL A 191 -22.87 6.29 -23.15
N TYR A 192 -23.93 7.08 -23.16
CA TYR A 192 -24.14 8.17 -24.11
C TYR A 192 -23.88 9.51 -23.41
N VAL A 193 -23.49 10.55 -24.17
CA VAL A 193 -23.29 11.91 -23.59
C VAL A 193 -24.54 12.40 -22.86
N VAL A 194 -25.70 12.07 -23.40
CA VAL A 194 -27.03 12.37 -22.84
C VAL A 194 -27.30 11.62 -21.54
N SER A 195 -26.66 10.47 -21.28
CA SER A 195 -26.84 9.72 -20.03
C SER A 195 -25.85 10.10 -18.92
N LEU A 196 -24.76 10.82 -19.25
CA LEU A 196 -23.82 11.39 -18.29
C LEU A 196 -24.19 12.82 -17.87
N THR A 197 -24.99 13.49 -18.68
CA THR A 197 -25.47 14.85 -18.46
C THR A 197 -26.97 14.84 -18.22
N THR A 198 -27.53 15.97 -17.77
CA THR A 198 -28.98 16.09 -17.58
C THR A 198 -29.70 16.04 -18.93
N ALA A 199 -30.54 15.04 -19.14
CA ALA A 199 -31.39 14.93 -20.33
C ALA A 199 -32.81 15.41 -20.02
N VAL A 200 -33.45 16.09 -20.99
CA VAL A 200 -34.86 16.46 -20.90
C VAL A 200 -35.69 15.35 -21.52
N HIS A 201 -36.61 14.78 -20.76
CA HIS A 201 -37.61 13.84 -21.26
C HIS A 201 -38.97 14.54 -21.32
N LYS A 202 -39.71 14.34 -22.41
CA LYS A 202 -41.08 14.87 -22.53
C LYS A 202 -42.03 13.85 -21.92
N ASP A 203 -42.77 14.25 -20.90
CA ASP A 203 -43.74 13.36 -20.26
C ASP A 203 -44.84 12.94 -21.24
N PRO A 204 -45.22 11.65 -21.30
CA PRO A 204 -46.17 11.14 -22.28
C PRO A 204 -47.63 11.51 -22.00
N VAL A 205 -47.91 12.24 -20.91
CA VAL A 205 -49.28 12.55 -20.44
C VAL A 205 -49.63 14.04 -20.63
N THR A 206 -48.96 14.76 -21.53
CA THR A 206 -49.36 16.13 -21.94
C THR A 206 -49.00 16.38 -23.40
#